data_AF-A0A257XC07-F1
#
_entry.id   AF-A0A257XC07-F1
#
_cell.length_a   1.000
_cell.length_b   1.000
_cell.length_c   1.000
_cell.angle_alpha   90.00
_cell.angle_beta   90.00
_cell.angle_gamma   90.00
#
_symmetry.space_group_name_H-M   'P 1'
#
loop_
_entity.id
_entity.type
_entity.pdbx_description
1 polymer ?
#
loop_
_entity_poly.entity_id
_entity_poly.type
_entity_poly.pdbx_seq_one_letter_code
_entity_poly.pdbx_strand_id
1 'polypeptide(L)' 'MFHDHPHVQITPVESGVFDITIDGKTARLKAGDSFYVPSGLWHGATCIEPGVLVDEFTPMRQEFVPA' A
#
# COMPACT_ATOMS: atom_id res chain seq x y z
N MET A 1 -0.60 4.13 9.76
CA MET A 1 -1.25 5.45 9.79
C MET A 1 -2.00 5.62 8.48
N PHE A 2 -3.23 6.13 8.52
CA PHE A 2 -4.01 6.41 7.32
C PHE A 2 -3.48 7.68 6.64
N HIS A 3 -3.43 7.67 5.32
CA HIS A 3 -3.00 8.82 4.51
C HIS A 3 -3.59 8.73 3.09
N ASP A 4 -3.37 9.78 2.31
CA ASP A 4 -3.66 9.83 0.89
C ASP A 4 -2.52 10.57 0.14
N HIS A 5 -2.50 10.43 -1.18
CA HIS A 5 -1.57 11.13 -2.06
C HIS A 5 -2.07 11.13 -3.51
N PRO A 6 -1.56 12.05 -4.37
CA PRO A 6 -1.95 12.12 -5.77
C PRO A 6 -1.48 10.94 -6.62
N HIS A 7 -0.50 10.17 -6.14
CA HIS A 7 0.02 8.99 -6.83
C HIS A 7 -1.02 7.88 -6.83
N VAL A 8 -1.17 7.20 -7.96
CA VAL A 8 -1.73 5.86 -7.99
C VAL A 8 -0.70 4.91 -7.41
N GLN A 9 -1.14 3.94 -6.60
CA GLN A 9 -0.27 2.94 -5.99
C GLN A 9 -0.72 1.52 -6.32
N ILE A 10 0.23 0.64 -6.63
CA ILE A 10 0.06 -0.82 -6.67
C ILE A 10 1.06 -1.43 -5.70
N THR A 11 0.58 -2.36 -4.89
CA THR A 11 1.42 -3.01 -3.89
C THR A 11 1.18 -4.52 -3.86
N PRO A 12 2.06 -5.33 -4.44
CA PRO A 12 2.13 -6.75 -4.16
C PRO A 12 2.66 -7.04 -2.75
N VAL A 13 2.13 -8.11 -2.15
CA VAL A 13 2.63 -8.68 -0.90
C VAL A 13 3.68 -9.72 -1.24
N GLU A 14 4.95 -9.44 -0.92
CA GLU A 14 6.05 -10.40 -1.13
C GLU A 14 5.99 -11.51 -0.07
N SER A 15 5.79 -11.14 1.20
CA SER A 15 5.75 -12.06 2.34
C SER A 15 4.92 -11.49 3.50
N GLY A 16 4.53 -12.34 4.46
CA GLY A 16 3.74 -11.95 5.64
C GLY A 16 2.23 -11.83 5.39
N VAL A 17 1.54 -11.17 6.33
CA VAL A 17 0.08 -11.00 6.32
C VAL A 17 -0.27 -9.58 6.76
N PHE A 18 -1.12 -8.91 5.97
CA PHE A 18 -1.49 -7.51 6.20
C PHE A 18 -3.00 -7.30 6.11
N ASP A 19 -3.52 -6.45 6.98
CA ASP A 19 -4.83 -5.82 6.77
C ASP A 19 -4.64 -4.52 6.01
N ILE A 20 -5.20 -4.46 4.80
CA ILE A 20 -5.18 -3.28 3.95
C ILE A 20 -6.56 -2.65 3.97
N THR A 21 -6.63 -1.38 4.34
CA THR A 21 -7.87 -0.60 4.32
C THR A 21 -7.78 0.48 3.26
N ILE A 22 -8.75 0.52 2.34
CA ILE A 22 -8.86 1.53 1.28
C ILE A 22 -10.31 2.04 1.29
N ASP A 23 -10.49 3.35 1.41
CA ASP A 23 -11.81 4.01 1.45
C ASP A 23 -12.78 3.33 2.43
N GLY A 24 -12.29 3.08 3.65
CA GLY A 24 -13.06 2.47 4.75
C GLY A 24 -13.32 0.96 4.62
N LYS A 25 -12.86 0.29 3.55
CA LYS A 25 -13.01 -1.15 3.36
C LYS A 25 -11.70 -1.87 3.64
N THR A 26 -11.76 -2.86 4.53
CA THR A 26 -10.58 -3.66 4.92
C THR A 26 -10.61 -5.05 4.29
N ALA A 27 -9.47 -5.48 3.78
CA ALA A 27 -9.24 -6.85 3.34
C ALA A 27 -7.90 -7.37 3.91
N ARG A 28 -7.86 -8.67 4.24
CA ARG A 28 -6.64 -9.35 4.65
C ARG A 28 -5.94 -9.96 3.45
N LEU A 29 -4.70 -9.57 3.23
CA LEU A 29 -3.86 -10.03 2.12
C LEU A 29 -2.63 -10.78 2.65
N LYS A 30 -2.14 -11.71 1.84
CA LYS A 30 -0.95 -12.54 2.12
C LYS A 30 -0.05 -12.61 0.89
N ALA A 31 1.11 -13.25 1.04
CA ALA A 31 2.06 -13.45 -0.04
C ALA A 31 1.40 -13.89 -1.37
N GLY A 32 1.69 -13.18 -2.45
CA GLY A 32 1.12 -13.40 -3.78
C GLY A 32 -0.13 -12.57 -4.10
N ASP A 33 -0.79 -11.98 -3.10
CA ASP A 33 -1.87 -11.00 -3.32
C ASP A 33 -1.30 -9.61 -3.66
N SER A 34 -2.15 -8.72 -4.15
CA SER A 34 -1.83 -7.31 -4.34
C SER A 34 -3.04 -6.41 -4.10
N PHE A 35 -2.78 -5.12 -3.87
CA PHE A 35 -3.83 -4.10 -3.83
C PHE A 35 -3.49 -2.91 -4.72
N TYR A 36 -4.55 -2.22 -5.14
CA TYR A 36 -4.51 -1.03 -5.96
C TYR A 36 -5.19 0.11 -5.22
N VAL A 37 -4.49 1.24 -5.07
CA VAL A 37 -5.02 2.47 -4.48
C VAL A 37 -5.18 3.51 -5.58
N PRO A 38 -6.42 3.90 -5.94
CA PRO A 38 -6.68 5.07 -6.76
C PRO A 38 -6.13 6.36 -6.12
N SER A 39 -5.76 7.33 -6.96
CA SER A 39 -5.30 8.65 -6.53
C SER A 39 -6.29 9.31 -5.56
N GLY A 40 -5.77 9.88 -4.46
CA GLY A 40 -6.54 10.64 -3.48
C GLY A 40 -7.45 9.82 -2.55
N LEU A 41 -7.44 8.48 -2.63
CA LEU A 41 -8.17 7.66 -1.68
C LEU A 41 -7.37 7.42 -0.40
N TRP A 42 -8.05 7.58 0.75
CA TRP A 42 -7.48 7.27 2.05
C TRP A 42 -7.21 5.79 2.18
N HIS A 43 -5.99 5.44 2.56
CA HIS A 43 -5.57 4.06 2.70
C HIS A 43 -4.54 3.86 3.83
N GLY A 44 -4.40 2.62 4.26
CA GLY A 44 -3.42 2.22 5.26
C GLY A 44 -3.23 0.71 5.33
N ALA A 45 -2.05 0.29 5.76
CA ALA A 45 -1.69 -1.11 5.97
C ALA A 45 -1.39 -1.36 7.45
N THR A 46 -1.88 -2.47 7.99
CA THR A 46 -1.53 -2.98 9.32
C THR A 46 -0.85 -4.34 9.16
N CYS A 47 0.39 -4.44 9.63
CA CYS A 47 1.15 -5.70 9.63
C CYS A 47 0.61 -6.63 10.72
N ILE A 48 0.04 -7.76 10.32
CA ILE A 48 -0.50 -8.79 11.22
C ILE A 48 0.58 -9.84 11.52
N GLU A 49 1.34 -10.22 10.50
CA GLU A 49 2.52 -11.07 10.60
C GLU A 49 3.70 -10.43 9.86
N PRO A 50 4.94 -10.48 10.40
CA PRO A 50 6.10 -9.86 9.78
C PRO A 50 6.27 -10.23 8.31
N GLY A 51 6.56 -9.24 7.48
CA GLY A 51 6.66 -9.42 6.04
C GLY A 51 7.08 -8.18 5.29
N VAL A 52 6.94 -8.24 3.97
CA VAL A 52 7.40 -7.21 3.04
C VAL A 52 6.31 -6.88 2.03
N LEU A 53 6.07 -5.59 1.86
CA LEU A 53 5.27 -5.01 0.78
C LEU A 53 6.21 -4.33 -0.21
N VAL A 54 5.94 -4.46 -1.50
CA VAL A 54 6.66 -3.72 -2.54
C VAL A 54 5.73 -2.64 -3.08
N ASP A 55 6.00 -1.37 -2.78
CA ASP A 55 5.12 -0.28 -3.17
C ASP A 55 5.58 0.38 -4.48
N GLU A 56 4.70 0.37 -5.49
CA GLU A 56 4.93 0.99 -6.79
C GLU A 56 3.99 2.19 -6.97
N PHE A 57 4.54 3.33 -7.40
CA PHE A 57 3.79 4.58 -7.51
C PHE A 57 3.88 5.20 -8.91
N THR A 58 2.77 5.76 -9.38
CA THR A 58 2.74 6.61 -10.59
C THR A 58 1.98 7.92 -10.31
N PRO A 59 2.61 9.10 -10.52
CA PRO A 59 4.02 9.31 -10.88
C PRO A 59 4.99 8.90 -9.75
N MET A 60 6.29 9.05 -9.98
CA MET A 60 7.33 8.74 -8.99
C MET A 60 7.19 9.61 -7.73
N ARG A 61 7.38 8.99 -6.55
CA ARG A 61 7.50 9.67 -5.25
C ARG A 61 8.84 10.39 -5.14
N GLN A 62 8.91 11.62 -5.64
CA GLN A 62 10.15 12.42 -5.60
C GLN A 62 10.65 12.64 -4.17
N GLU A 63 9.74 12.73 -3.19
CA GLU A 63 10.06 12.93 -1.78
C GLU A 63 10.81 11.76 -1.14
N PHE A 64 10.84 10.58 -1.77
CA PHE A 64 11.60 9.43 -1.30
C PHE A 64 13.04 9.42 -1.83
N VAL A 65 13.37 10.28 -2.79
CA VAL A 65 14.71 10.38 -3.36
C VAL A 65 15.43 11.59 -2.77
N PRO A 66 16.61 11.40 -2.15
CA PRO A 66 17.44 12.50 -1.68
C PRO A 66 17.81 13.46 -2.82
N ALA A 67 18.02 14.72 -2.48
CA ALA A 67 18.56 15.73 -3.40
C ALA A 67 20.01 15.44 -3.80
#